data_AF-A0A178DW58-F1
#
_entry.id   AF-A0A178DW58-F1
#
_cell.length_a   1.000
_cell.length_b   1.000
_cell.length_c   1.000
_cell.angle_alpha   90.00
_cell.angle_beta   90.00
_cell.angle_gamma   90.00
#
_symmetry.space_group_name_H-M   'P 1'
#
loop_
_entity.id
_entity.type
_entity.pdbx_description
1 polymer ?
#
loop_
_entity_poly.entity_id
_entity_poly.type
_entity_poly.pdbx_seq_one_letter_code
_entity_poly.pdbx_strand_id
1 'polypeptide(L)'
;MRNNLDYLATPTLAHLLALFVRPPASFPHHNTSLVVIDSLSTLIDNAYPRHADDRTAKSKTDQARWAAGRKFAVINELISTFTRFAALHDIALLLTCQTITRIRGASRALLVPAISGVEWENGVSTRLVLFRDWVQQGNVGDAADHDRLHKARFVGLVKVNGVGLTDEGGVGNVVPFAIESAGLCDISISVDDIEAPTTLPTQARPPKRTFAEIDEATGDGPDDELYGWIEDDEVAAEGLLVDEMPIRENDAPPSLGPPAVAESQNKKVARSTTV
;
A
#
# COMPACT_ATOMS: atom_id res chain seq x y z
N MET A 1 1.15 38.80 9.61
CA MET A 1 1.06 37.32 9.58
C MET A 1 1.96 36.85 8.46
N ARG A 2 2.98 36.01 8.74
CA ARG A 2 3.82 35.44 7.69
C ARG A 2 3.05 34.30 7.03
N ASN A 3 2.86 34.37 5.72
CA ASN A 3 2.16 33.37 4.95
C ASN A 3 3.12 32.18 4.75
N ASN A 4 3.14 31.25 5.70
CA ASN A 4 4.06 30.10 5.73
C ASN A 4 3.42 28.83 5.13
N LEU A 5 2.28 28.98 4.46
CA LEU A 5 1.54 27.88 3.86
C LEU A 5 1.43 28.14 2.36
N ASP A 6 2.08 27.28 1.59
CA ASP A 6 1.99 27.27 0.13
C ASP A 6 1.04 26.16 -0.29
N TYR A 7 0.04 26.51 -1.10
CA TYR A 7 -0.93 25.56 -1.64
C TYR A 7 -0.66 25.31 -3.12
N LEU A 8 -0.55 24.04 -3.49
CA LEU A 8 -0.41 23.58 -4.87
C LEU A 8 -1.50 22.56 -5.19
N ALA A 9 -2.27 22.83 -6.25
CA ALA A 9 -3.26 21.89 -6.74
C ALA A 9 -2.64 20.91 -7.74
N THR A 10 -2.67 19.61 -7.43
CA THR A 10 -2.27 18.52 -8.32
C THR A 10 -3.51 17.72 -8.74
N PRO A 11 -4.20 18.09 -9.84
CA PRO A 11 -5.52 17.53 -10.17
C PRO A 11 -5.47 16.07 -10.63
N THR A 12 -4.31 15.54 -11.01
CA THR A 12 -4.15 14.15 -11.44
C THR A 12 -2.91 13.52 -10.83
N LEU A 13 -2.89 12.18 -10.80
CA LEU A 13 -1.71 11.41 -10.37
C LEU A 13 -0.46 11.77 -11.16
N ALA A 14 -0.58 12.06 -12.47
CA ALA A 14 0.54 12.45 -13.31
C ALA A 14 1.16 13.80 -12.89
N HIS A 15 0.34 14.77 -12.47
CA HIS A 15 0.84 16.05 -11.95
C HIS A 15 1.62 15.85 -10.66
N LEU A 16 1.10 15.00 -9.76
CA LEU A 16 1.77 14.67 -8.51
C LEU A 16 3.10 13.95 -8.77
N LEU A 17 3.11 12.94 -9.65
CA LEU A 17 4.33 12.23 -10.03
C LEU A 17 5.37 13.19 -10.63
N ALA A 18 4.96 14.05 -11.56
CA ALA A 18 5.87 15.01 -12.18
C ALA A 18 6.51 15.94 -11.14
N LEU A 19 5.74 16.39 -10.14
CA LEU A 19 6.21 17.25 -9.06
C LEU A 19 7.32 16.62 -8.22
N PHE A 20 7.24 15.32 -7.94
CA PHE A 20 8.22 14.64 -7.09
C PHE A 20 9.37 13.99 -7.86
N VAL A 21 9.12 13.53 -9.08
CA VAL A 21 10.15 12.91 -9.93
C VAL A 21 11.04 13.98 -10.59
N ARG A 22 10.46 15.13 -10.95
CA ARG A 22 11.17 16.28 -11.52
C ARG A 22 10.73 17.57 -10.82
N PRO A 23 11.10 17.74 -9.54
CA PRO A 23 10.71 18.92 -8.80
C PRO A 23 11.22 20.19 -9.49
N PRO A 24 10.37 21.21 -9.66
CA PRO A 24 10.84 22.51 -10.11
C PRO A 24 11.83 23.07 -9.08
N ALA A 25 12.75 23.93 -9.51
CA ALA A 25 13.77 24.51 -8.62
C ALA A 25 13.20 25.27 -7.41
N SER A 26 11.93 25.65 -7.46
CA SER A 26 11.20 26.29 -6.38
C SER A 26 10.54 25.32 -5.40
N PHE A 27 10.57 24.00 -5.64
CA PHE A 27 9.93 23.00 -4.80
C PHE A 27 10.94 21.99 -4.24
N PRO A 28 10.95 21.75 -2.91
CA PRO A 28 10.21 22.49 -1.88
C PRO A 28 10.77 23.91 -1.70
N HIS A 29 9.97 24.81 -1.11
CA HIS A 29 10.46 26.15 -0.79
C HIS A 29 11.54 26.07 0.32
N HIS A 30 12.43 27.06 0.37
CA HIS A 30 13.41 27.13 1.46
C HIS A 30 12.67 27.25 2.81
N ASN A 31 13.07 26.44 3.80
CA ASN A 31 12.42 26.30 5.11
C ASN A 31 11.07 25.57 5.13
N THR A 32 10.70 24.81 4.10
CA THR A 32 9.59 23.85 4.22
C THR A 32 10.00 22.73 5.18
N SER A 33 9.19 22.47 6.21
CA SER A 33 9.38 21.36 7.16
C SER A 33 8.38 20.22 6.99
N LEU A 34 7.24 20.50 6.34
CA LEU A 34 6.14 19.57 6.15
C LEU A 34 5.52 19.76 4.78
N VAL A 35 5.31 18.66 4.07
CA VAL A 35 4.50 18.61 2.85
C VAL A 35 3.33 17.67 3.10
N VAL A 36 2.11 18.15 2.85
CA VAL A 36 0.87 17.38 3.02
C VAL A 36 0.30 17.04 1.65
N ILE A 37 0.13 15.75 1.38
CA ILE A 37 -0.56 15.25 0.19
C ILE A 37 -1.93 14.74 0.63
N ASP A 38 -2.95 15.51 0.29
CA ASP A 38 -4.32 15.15 0.64
C ASP A 38 -4.91 14.15 -0.36
N SER A 39 -5.55 13.11 0.18
CA SER A 39 -6.41 12.16 -0.53
C SER A 39 -5.73 11.43 -1.68
N LEU A 40 -4.49 10.97 -1.47
CA LEU A 40 -3.67 10.32 -2.50
C LEU A 40 -4.36 9.12 -3.17
N SER A 41 -5.08 8.30 -2.39
CA SER A 41 -5.81 7.15 -2.92
C SER A 41 -6.84 7.53 -3.98
N THR A 42 -7.45 8.71 -3.90
CA THR A 42 -8.42 9.16 -4.91
C THR A 42 -7.76 9.41 -6.27
N LEU A 43 -6.55 9.97 -6.29
CA LEU A 43 -5.79 10.19 -7.54
C LEU A 43 -5.42 8.86 -8.19
N ILE A 44 -5.05 7.87 -7.38
CA ILE A 44 -4.70 6.52 -7.84
C ILE A 44 -5.93 5.79 -8.39
N ASP A 45 -7.05 5.82 -7.67
CA ASP A 45 -8.27 5.14 -8.10
C ASP A 45 -8.90 5.80 -9.33
N ASN A 46 -8.76 7.11 -9.50
CA ASN A 46 -9.18 7.82 -10.72
C ASN A 46 -8.28 7.48 -11.93
N ALA A 47 -6.98 7.30 -11.72
CA ALA A 47 -6.04 6.94 -12.80
C ALA A 47 -6.13 5.45 -13.19
N TYR A 48 -6.51 4.59 -12.24
CA TYR A 48 -6.63 3.15 -12.40
C TYR A 48 -7.98 2.65 -11.87
N PRO A 49 -9.09 2.98 -12.56
CA PRO A 49 -10.41 2.60 -12.13
C PRO A 49 -10.58 1.08 -12.14
N ARG A 50 -11.29 0.56 -11.15
CA ARG A 50 -11.70 -0.85 -11.08
C ARG A 50 -13.08 -0.97 -11.73
N HIS A 51 -13.18 -1.65 -12.87
CA HIS A 51 -14.47 -1.93 -13.49
C HIS A 51 -15.19 -3.04 -12.70
N ALA A 52 -16.45 -2.80 -12.34
CA ALA A 52 -17.26 -3.81 -11.64
C ALA A 52 -17.55 -5.02 -12.55
N ASP A 53 -17.66 -4.81 -13.86
CA ASP A 53 -17.91 -5.85 -14.86
C ASP A 53 -16.72 -6.81 -15.05
N ASP A 54 -15.49 -6.38 -14.73
CA ASP A 54 -14.30 -7.25 -14.73
C ASP A 54 -14.33 -8.30 -13.58
N ARG A 55 -15.28 -8.19 -12.65
CA ARG A 55 -15.39 -9.07 -11.47
C ARG A 55 -16.27 -10.29 -11.75
N THR A 56 -17.18 -10.19 -12.71
CA THR A 56 -18.10 -11.27 -13.13
C THR A 56 -17.66 -11.92 -14.44
N ALA A 57 -16.76 -11.28 -15.19
CA ALA A 57 -16.15 -11.88 -16.37
C ALA A 57 -15.15 -12.98 -15.95
N LYS A 58 -15.47 -14.24 -16.27
CA LYS A 58 -14.56 -15.40 -16.11
C LYS A 58 -13.22 -15.23 -16.86
N SER A 59 -13.14 -14.25 -17.76
CA SER A 59 -11.92 -13.82 -18.44
C SER A 59 -11.69 -12.35 -18.14
N LYS A 60 -10.75 -12.04 -17.22
CA LYS A 60 -10.23 -10.68 -17.10
C LYS A 60 -9.56 -10.31 -18.41
N THR A 61 -10.04 -9.26 -19.05
CA THR A 61 -9.44 -8.72 -20.27
C THR A 61 -7.95 -8.44 -20.05
N ASP A 62 -7.08 -8.72 -21.02
CA ASP A 62 -5.63 -8.46 -20.91
C ASP A 62 -5.33 -7.01 -20.48
N GLN A 63 -6.19 -6.08 -20.89
CA GLN A 63 -6.16 -4.67 -20.52
C GLN A 63 -6.36 -4.45 -19.00
N ALA A 64 -7.25 -5.19 -18.36
CA ALA A 64 -7.52 -5.08 -16.92
C ALA A 64 -6.35 -5.63 -16.09
N ARG A 65 -5.77 -6.76 -16.52
CA ARG A 65 -4.55 -7.33 -15.92
C ARG A 65 -3.37 -6.38 -16.07
N TRP A 66 -3.18 -5.81 -17.26
CA TRP A 66 -2.14 -4.83 -17.53
C TRP A 66 -2.29 -3.56 -16.70
N ALA A 67 -3.51 -3.02 -16.58
CA ALA A 67 -3.80 -1.84 -15.78
C ALA A 67 -3.54 -2.09 -14.28
N ALA A 68 -3.90 -3.26 -13.75
CA ALA A 68 -3.64 -3.63 -12.37
C ALA A 68 -2.13 -3.75 -12.07
N GLY A 69 -1.37 -4.44 -12.92
CA GLY A 69 0.09 -4.51 -12.78
C GLY A 69 0.74 -3.13 -12.88
N ARG A 70 0.25 -2.28 -13.79
CA ARG A 70 0.75 -0.92 -13.94
C ARG A 70 0.43 -0.05 -12.72
N LYS A 71 -0.74 -0.21 -12.09
CA LYS A 71 -1.14 0.49 -10.86
C LYS A 71 -0.11 0.27 -9.75
N PHE A 72 0.23 -0.99 -9.46
CA PHE A 72 1.19 -1.32 -8.40
C PHE A 72 2.60 -0.81 -8.72
N ALA A 73 3.07 -0.97 -9.97
CA ALA A 73 4.35 -0.41 -10.38
C ALA A 73 4.45 1.12 -10.15
N VAL A 74 3.36 1.85 -10.40
CA VAL A 74 3.31 3.30 -10.17
C VAL A 74 3.28 3.63 -8.68
N ILE A 75 2.52 2.90 -7.86
CA ILE A 75 2.48 3.07 -6.40
C ILE A 75 3.88 2.85 -5.79
N ASN A 76 4.58 1.83 -6.26
CA ASN A 76 5.92 1.45 -5.80
C ASN A 76 6.99 2.50 -6.17
N GLU A 77 6.93 3.02 -7.39
CA GLU A 77 7.79 4.14 -7.80
C GLU A 77 7.49 5.41 -6.99
N LEU A 78 6.21 5.66 -6.71
CA LEU A 78 5.76 6.82 -5.96
C LEU A 78 6.29 6.80 -4.51
N ILE A 79 6.14 5.67 -3.79
CA ILE A 79 6.63 5.56 -2.42
C ILE A 79 8.16 5.66 -2.34
N SER A 80 8.86 5.09 -3.33
CA SER A 80 10.32 5.20 -3.45
C SER A 80 10.75 6.65 -3.67
N THR A 81 10.04 7.36 -4.54
CA THR A 81 10.29 8.78 -4.81
C THR A 81 9.99 9.64 -3.58
N PHE A 82 8.89 9.39 -2.87
CA PHE A 82 8.55 10.10 -1.64
C PHE A 82 9.58 9.91 -0.54
N THR A 83 9.98 8.66 -0.29
CA THR A 83 11.00 8.34 0.72
C THR A 83 12.32 9.04 0.39
N ARG A 84 12.74 9.01 -0.88
CA ARG A 84 13.94 9.72 -1.34
C ARG A 84 13.79 11.24 -1.17
N PHE A 85 12.66 11.81 -1.56
CA PHE A 85 12.39 13.24 -1.46
C PHE A 85 12.44 13.72 0.00
N ALA A 86 11.76 13.03 0.91
CA ALA A 86 11.78 13.34 2.33
C ALA A 86 13.21 13.29 2.91
N ALA A 87 13.98 12.27 2.55
CA ALA A 87 15.36 12.12 3.00
C ALA A 87 16.31 13.17 2.42
N LEU A 88 16.15 13.55 1.15
CA LEU A 88 16.99 14.54 0.48
C LEU A 88 16.79 15.96 1.02
N HIS A 89 15.54 16.30 1.39
CA HIS A 89 15.19 17.64 1.83
C HIS A 89 15.09 17.77 3.36
N ASP A 90 15.18 16.67 4.11
CA ASP A 90 14.94 16.63 5.57
C ASP A 90 13.54 17.15 5.93
N ILE A 91 12.52 16.64 5.23
CA ILE A 91 11.12 17.08 5.32
C ILE A 91 10.20 15.93 5.72
N ALA A 92 9.22 16.22 6.56
CA ALA A 92 8.13 15.28 6.83
C ALA A 92 7.12 15.27 5.67
N LEU A 93 6.82 14.08 5.13
CA LEU A 93 5.73 13.87 4.19
C LEU A 93 4.52 13.25 4.92
N LEU A 94 3.41 13.99 4.96
CA LEU A 94 2.14 13.52 5.49
C LEU A 94 1.20 13.18 4.34
N LEU A 95 0.72 11.94 4.31
CA LEU A 95 -0.22 11.45 3.30
C LEU A 95 -1.55 11.14 3.98
N THR A 96 -2.66 11.62 3.42
CA THR A 96 -4.00 11.16 3.81
C THR A 96 -4.53 10.20 2.75
N CYS A 97 -4.99 9.03 3.20
CA CYS A 97 -5.55 7.98 2.35
C CYS A 97 -6.88 7.53 2.93
N GLN A 98 -7.82 7.24 2.04
CA GLN A 98 -9.11 6.65 2.39
C GLN A 98 -8.96 5.17 2.77
N THR A 99 -9.99 4.63 3.42
CA THR A 99 -10.15 3.21 3.67
C THR A 99 -11.14 2.60 2.70
N ILE A 100 -11.00 1.31 2.41
CA ILE A 100 -11.94 0.51 1.63
C ILE A 100 -12.44 -0.64 2.48
N THR A 101 -13.67 -1.09 2.22
CA THR A 101 -14.23 -2.27 2.87
C THR A 101 -13.89 -3.51 2.07
N ARG A 102 -13.24 -4.50 2.70
CA ARG A 102 -13.04 -5.85 2.20
C ARG A 102 -14.00 -6.80 2.92
N ILE A 103 -14.82 -7.51 2.18
CA ILE A 103 -15.69 -8.55 2.73
C ILE A 103 -14.98 -9.89 2.49
N ARG A 104 -14.58 -10.57 3.57
CA ARG A 104 -13.97 -11.91 3.52
C ARG A 104 -15.02 -12.93 4.00
N GLY A 105 -15.34 -13.91 3.14
CA GLY A 105 -16.30 -14.98 3.42
C GLY A 105 -17.73 -14.50 3.72
N ALA A 106 -18.53 -15.35 4.39
CA ALA A 106 -19.96 -15.14 4.57
C ALA A 106 -20.38 -14.01 5.55
N SER A 107 -19.46 -13.35 6.29
CA SER A 107 -19.90 -12.36 7.30
C SER A 107 -18.87 -11.32 7.79
N ARG A 108 -17.61 -11.29 7.33
CA ARG A 108 -16.62 -10.36 7.91
C ARG A 108 -16.25 -9.24 6.94
N ALA A 109 -16.92 -8.09 7.10
CA ALA A 109 -16.47 -6.82 6.52
C ALA A 109 -15.32 -6.26 7.37
N LEU A 110 -14.20 -5.95 6.72
CA LEU A 110 -13.01 -5.36 7.32
C LEU A 110 -12.69 -4.06 6.60
N LEU A 111 -12.44 -3.00 7.36
CA LEU A 111 -11.88 -1.78 6.82
C LEU A 111 -10.36 -1.96 6.68
N VAL A 112 -9.85 -1.69 5.48
CA VAL A 112 -8.42 -1.73 5.18
C VAL A 112 -8.01 -0.44 4.47
N PRO A 113 -6.73 -0.06 4.48
CA PRO A 113 -6.24 1.06 3.70
C PRO A 113 -6.56 0.89 2.20
N ALA A 114 -6.89 1.99 1.51
CA ALA A 114 -7.16 1.96 0.06
C ALA A 114 -5.91 1.62 -0.78
N ILE A 115 -4.73 1.96 -0.25
CA ILE A 115 -3.43 1.61 -0.82
C ILE A 115 -2.80 0.59 0.11
N SER A 116 -2.51 -0.59 -0.41
CA SER A 116 -1.84 -1.68 0.29
C SER A 116 -0.85 -2.36 -0.66
N GLY A 117 0.27 -2.84 -0.12
CA GLY A 117 1.27 -3.59 -0.86
C GLY A 117 2.58 -3.60 -0.08
N VAL A 118 3.34 -4.69 -0.15
CA VAL A 118 4.56 -4.87 0.66
C VAL A 118 5.54 -3.70 0.49
N GLU A 119 5.79 -3.26 -0.75
CA GLU A 119 6.69 -2.14 -1.03
C GLU A 119 6.14 -0.80 -0.50
N TRP A 120 4.84 -0.58 -0.65
CA TRP A 120 4.17 0.59 -0.08
C TRP A 120 4.31 0.61 1.45
N GLU A 121 4.02 -0.51 2.10
CA GLU A 121 4.15 -0.65 3.54
C GLU A 121 5.58 -0.39 4.01
N ASN A 122 6.57 -0.93 3.32
CA ASN A 122 7.98 -0.76 3.68
C ASN A 122 8.44 0.70 3.64
N GLY A 123 7.91 1.52 2.73
CA GLY A 123 8.21 2.95 2.68
C GLY A 123 7.45 3.80 3.70
N VAL A 124 6.39 3.29 4.30
CA VAL A 124 5.63 4.01 5.34
C VAL A 124 6.29 3.84 6.70
N SER A 125 6.82 4.94 7.26
CA SER A 125 7.43 4.95 8.60
C SER A 125 6.38 4.87 9.71
N THR A 126 5.37 5.75 9.69
CA THR A 126 4.34 5.84 10.73
C THR A 126 2.96 5.80 10.09
N ARG A 127 2.03 5.06 10.71
CA ARG A 127 0.64 4.96 10.25
C ARG A 127 -0.32 5.19 11.39
N LEU A 128 -1.22 6.12 11.15
CA LEU A 128 -2.37 6.44 12.00
C LEU A 128 -3.65 6.04 11.28
N VAL A 129 -4.60 5.47 12.01
CA VAL A 129 -5.95 5.22 11.54
C VAL A 129 -6.88 6.14 12.30
N LEU A 130 -7.62 6.99 11.58
CA LEU A 130 -8.63 7.84 12.18
C LEU A 130 -9.99 7.21 11.97
N PHE A 131 -10.76 7.10 13.04
CA PHE A 131 -12.11 6.55 12.98
C PHE A 131 -13.04 7.31 13.92
N ARG A 132 -14.33 7.13 13.69
CA ARG A 132 -15.39 7.59 14.57
C ARG A 132 -16.02 6.37 15.19
N ASP A 133 -16.22 6.43 16.50
CA ASP A 133 -16.93 5.40 17.24
C ASP A 133 -18.05 6.02 18.06
N TRP A 134 -19.00 5.20 18.49
CA TRP A 134 -20.05 5.58 19.41
C TRP A 134 -19.57 5.32 20.84
N VAL A 135 -19.57 6.37 21.67
CA VAL A 135 -19.26 6.26 23.10
C VAL A 135 -20.56 5.95 23.81
N GLN A 136 -20.58 4.90 24.64
CA GLN A 136 -21.77 4.52 25.40
C GLN A 136 -22.12 5.65 26.36
N GLN A 137 -23.40 6.07 26.35
CA GLN A 137 -23.92 7.11 27.23
C GLN A 137 -24.06 6.56 28.66
N GLY A 138 -22.96 6.48 29.39
CA GLY A 138 -22.96 6.12 30.80
C GLY A 138 -23.60 7.23 31.65
N ASN A 139 -24.93 7.26 31.76
CA ASN A 139 -25.70 8.11 32.70
C ASN A 139 -25.20 9.57 32.84
N VAL A 140 -24.67 10.17 31.76
CA VAL A 140 -24.12 11.53 31.77
C VAL A 140 -25.29 12.50 31.65
N GLY A 141 -25.54 13.25 32.73
CA GLY A 141 -26.75 14.04 32.92
C GLY A 141 -26.81 15.40 32.21
N ASP A 142 -25.79 15.79 31.43
CA ASP A 142 -25.73 17.10 30.80
C ASP A 142 -25.65 17.06 29.26
N ALA A 143 -26.52 17.84 28.60
CA ALA A 143 -26.59 17.94 27.14
C ALA A 143 -25.29 18.47 26.50
N ALA A 144 -24.48 19.24 27.24
CA ALA A 144 -23.19 19.74 26.80
C ALA A 144 -22.15 18.63 26.64
N ASP A 145 -22.17 17.64 27.53
CA ASP A 145 -21.27 16.49 27.46
C ASP A 145 -21.67 15.56 26.30
N HIS A 146 -22.96 15.46 25.99
CA HIS A 146 -23.45 14.68 24.85
C HIS A 146 -22.97 15.24 23.51
N ASP A 147 -23.05 16.56 23.31
CA ASP A 147 -22.55 17.20 22.08
C ASP A 147 -21.04 17.03 21.92
N ARG A 148 -20.29 17.09 23.03
CA ARG A 148 -18.84 16.85 23.04
C ARG A 148 -18.50 15.41 22.68
N LEU A 149 -19.23 14.43 23.21
CA LEU A 149 -19.08 13.01 22.88
C LEU A 149 -19.42 12.71 21.41
N HIS A 150 -20.42 13.37 20.83
CA HIS A 150 -20.73 13.22 19.40
C HIS A 150 -19.61 13.73 18.46
N LYS A 151 -18.81 14.69 18.94
CA LYS A 151 -17.65 15.25 18.24
C LYS A 151 -16.38 14.45 18.48
N ALA A 152 -16.39 13.45 19.36
CA ALA A 152 -15.26 12.57 19.59
C ALA A 152 -14.87 11.81 18.31
N ARG A 153 -13.56 11.73 18.11
CA ARG A 153 -12.87 10.98 17.07
C ARG A 153 -11.74 10.24 17.75
N PHE A 154 -11.32 9.15 17.14
CA PHE A 154 -10.29 8.29 17.68
C PHE A 154 -9.16 8.19 16.67
N VAL A 155 -7.94 8.26 17.17
CA VAL A 155 -6.74 7.96 16.39
C VAL A 155 -6.08 6.73 16.95
N GLY A 156 -5.86 5.78 16.08
CA GLY A 156 -5.20 4.53 16.35
C GLY A 156 -3.80 4.47 15.77
N LEU A 157 -2.82 4.05 16.57
CA LEU A 157 -1.45 3.89 16.11
C LEU A 157 -1.23 2.47 15.57
N VAL A 158 -1.03 2.34 14.26
CA VAL A 158 -0.86 1.03 13.58
C VAL A 158 0.61 0.73 13.31
N LYS A 159 1.41 1.74 12.99
CA LYS A 159 2.82 1.58 12.64
C LYS A 159 3.65 2.74 13.18
N VAL A 160 4.84 2.45 13.71
CA VAL A 160 5.81 3.44 14.20
C VAL A 160 7.21 3.05 13.76
N ASN A 161 7.99 3.98 13.21
CA ASN A 161 9.38 3.78 12.81
C ASN A 161 9.60 2.50 11.96
N GLY A 162 8.67 2.18 11.06
CA GLY A 162 8.78 0.98 10.22
C GLY A 162 8.22 -0.31 10.85
N VAL A 163 7.85 -0.30 12.14
CA VAL A 163 7.36 -1.48 12.88
C VAL A 163 5.85 -1.43 13.06
N GLY A 164 5.15 -2.47 12.60
CA GLY A 164 3.72 -2.64 12.86
C GLY A 164 3.45 -3.00 14.32
N LEU A 165 2.44 -2.39 14.92
CA LEU A 165 2.09 -2.60 16.34
C LEU A 165 0.98 -3.63 16.55
N THR A 166 0.24 -3.98 15.49
CA THR A 166 -0.90 -4.90 15.53
C THR A 166 -1.02 -5.72 14.27
N ASP A 167 -1.68 -6.88 14.37
CA ASP A 167 -2.04 -7.73 13.23
C ASP A 167 -3.09 -7.06 12.32
N GLU A 168 -3.35 -7.65 11.14
CA GLU A 168 -4.28 -7.12 10.13
C GLU A 168 -5.65 -6.71 10.72
N GLY A 169 -5.99 -5.43 10.56
CA GLY A 169 -7.28 -4.87 11.01
C GLY A 169 -7.34 -4.54 12.51
N GLY A 170 -6.29 -4.83 13.26
CA GLY A 170 -6.09 -4.33 14.62
C GLY A 170 -5.70 -2.86 14.62
N VAL A 171 -6.02 -2.19 15.72
CA VAL A 171 -5.61 -0.82 16.00
C VAL A 171 -4.87 -0.86 17.33
N GLY A 172 -3.65 -0.32 17.38
CA GLY A 172 -2.81 -0.33 18.58
C GLY A 172 -3.33 0.62 19.66
N ASN A 173 -2.47 1.45 20.22
CA ASN A 173 -2.91 2.46 21.19
C ASN A 173 -3.91 3.43 20.52
N VAL A 174 -5.06 3.62 21.14
CA VAL A 174 -6.15 4.48 20.67
C VAL A 174 -6.24 5.71 21.57
N VAL A 175 -6.20 6.89 20.95
CA VAL A 175 -6.32 8.17 21.64
C VAL A 175 -7.57 8.91 21.15
N PRO A 176 -8.50 9.29 22.03
CA PRO A 176 -9.64 10.14 21.69
C PRO A 176 -9.23 11.61 21.51
N PHE A 177 -9.93 12.31 20.62
CA PHE A 177 -9.82 13.76 20.43
C PHE A 177 -11.15 14.32 19.90
N ALA A 178 -11.38 15.63 20.00
CA ALA A 178 -12.48 16.32 19.35
C ALA A 178 -12.01 17.24 18.23
N ILE A 179 -12.92 17.51 17.31
CA ILE A 179 -12.78 18.55 16.30
C ILE A 179 -13.75 19.66 16.67
N GLU A 180 -13.22 20.79 17.13
CA GLU A 180 -13.97 22.01 17.46
C GLU A 180 -13.74 23.10 16.41
N SER A 181 -14.43 24.23 16.55
CA SER A 181 -14.29 25.38 15.63
C SER A 181 -12.86 25.94 15.59
N ALA A 182 -12.12 25.82 16.70
CA ALA A 182 -10.73 26.25 16.81
C ALA A 182 -9.71 25.21 16.32
N GLY A 183 -10.14 23.98 15.99
CA GLY A 183 -9.27 22.89 15.54
C GLY A 183 -9.37 21.62 16.38
N LEU A 184 -8.26 20.91 16.51
CA LEU A 184 -8.16 19.65 17.25
C LEU A 184 -8.03 19.93 18.75
N CYS A 185 -8.87 19.27 19.56
CA CYS A 185 -8.90 19.41 21.02
C CYS A 185 -8.77 18.06 21.70
N ASP A 186 -8.10 18.04 22.86
CA ASP A 186 -7.97 16.83 23.67
C ASP A 186 -9.29 16.50 24.40
N ILE A 187 -9.58 15.21 24.55
CA ILE A 187 -10.69 14.70 25.34
C ILE A 187 -10.19 13.51 26.15
N SER A 188 -10.41 13.54 27.46
CA SER A 188 -10.29 12.34 28.28
C SER A 188 -11.59 11.52 28.21
N ILE A 189 -11.57 10.41 27.48
CA ILE A 189 -12.63 9.38 27.51
C ILE A 189 -12.04 8.17 28.22
N SER A 190 -12.74 7.61 29.22
CA SER A 190 -12.28 6.37 29.85
C SER A 190 -12.36 5.22 28.84
N VAL A 191 -11.43 4.27 28.88
CA VAL A 191 -11.48 3.07 28.03
C VAL A 191 -12.76 2.26 28.27
N ASP A 192 -13.36 2.39 29.47
CA ASP A 192 -14.63 1.77 29.84
C ASP A 192 -15.85 2.35 29.09
N ASP A 193 -15.74 3.56 28.54
CA ASP A 193 -16.84 4.24 27.85
C ASP A 193 -16.90 3.91 26.33
N ILE A 194 -15.87 3.25 25.80
CA ILE A 194 -15.76 2.85 24.39
C ILE A 194 -16.47 1.51 24.18
N GLU A 195 -17.33 1.40 23.15
CA GLU A 195 -17.97 0.13 22.82
C GLU A 195 -16.90 -0.93 22.48
N ALA A 196 -16.73 -1.92 23.36
CA ALA A 196 -16.03 -3.14 22.99
C ALA A 196 -16.81 -3.78 21.81
N PRO A 197 -16.14 -4.22 20.73
CA PRO A 197 -16.82 -4.89 19.64
C PRO A 197 -17.60 -6.07 20.21
N THR A 198 -18.92 -6.01 20.10
CA THR A 198 -19.78 -7.15 20.44
C THR A 198 -19.43 -8.24 19.45
N THR A 199 -18.54 -9.15 19.85
CA THR A 199 -18.26 -10.36 19.11
C THR A 199 -19.55 -11.17 19.10
N LEU A 200 -20.34 -11.02 18.04
CA LEU A 200 -21.41 -11.97 17.77
C LEU A 200 -20.75 -13.36 17.74
N PRO A 201 -21.28 -14.34 18.50
CA PRO A 201 -20.67 -15.66 18.54
C PRO A 201 -20.63 -16.19 17.11
N THR A 202 -19.41 -16.40 16.62
CA THR A 202 -19.15 -17.14 15.38
C THR A 202 -19.93 -18.43 15.49
N GLN A 203 -20.98 -18.61 14.67
CA GLN A 203 -21.60 -19.91 14.56
C GLN A 203 -20.50 -20.87 14.09
N ALA A 204 -20.07 -21.76 14.99
CA ALA A 204 -19.09 -22.77 14.70
C ALA A 204 -19.60 -23.56 13.50
N ARG A 205 -18.87 -23.50 12.38
CA ARG A 205 -19.18 -24.28 11.19
C ARG A 205 -19.23 -25.76 11.64
N PRO A 206 -20.29 -26.52 11.31
CA PRO A 206 -20.27 -27.95 11.55
C PRO A 206 -19.04 -28.54 10.84
N PRO A 207 -18.26 -29.42 11.49
CA PRO A 207 -17.05 -29.98 10.90
C PRO A 207 -17.41 -30.63 9.55
N LYS A 208 -16.61 -30.31 8.52
CA LYS A 208 -16.71 -30.96 7.21
C LYS A 208 -16.67 -32.47 7.43
N ARG A 209 -17.76 -33.15 7.05
CA ARG A 209 -17.84 -34.61 7.11
C ARG A 209 -16.72 -35.19 6.23
N THR A 210 -16.05 -36.21 6.76
CA THR A 210 -15.03 -36.98 6.06
C THR A 210 -15.63 -37.59 4.79
N PHE A 211 -14.82 -37.60 3.72
CA PHE A 211 -15.08 -37.89 2.30
C PHE A 211 -15.82 -39.20 1.92
N ALA A 212 -16.47 -39.93 2.83
CA ALA A 212 -17.00 -41.27 2.53
C ALA A 212 -18.51 -41.38 2.26
N GLU A 213 -19.29 -40.29 2.29
CA GLU A 213 -20.73 -40.34 1.93
C GLU A 213 -21.07 -39.16 1.01
N ILE A 214 -20.94 -39.39 -0.30
CA ILE A 214 -21.62 -38.59 -1.33
C ILE A 214 -22.76 -39.47 -1.82
N ASP A 215 -23.97 -39.21 -1.33
CA ASP A 215 -25.19 -39.64 -1.99
C ASP A 215 -25.59 -38.53 -2.97
N GLU A 216 -25.83 -38.90 -4.22
CA GLU A 216 -26.19 -38.01 -5.31
C GLU A 216 -27.61 -37.46 -5.08
N ALA A 217 -27.73 -36.26 -4.48
CA ALA A 217 -28.99 -35.53 -4.48
C ALA A 217 -28.76 -34.01 -4.47
N THR A 218 -29.11 -33.41 -5.60
CA THR A 218 -29.24 -31.98 -5.91
C THR A 218 -29.69 -31.11 -4.74
N GLY A 219 -28.89 -30.10 -4.42
CA GLY A 219 -29.23 -29.01 -3.51
C GLY A 219 -28.29 -27.84 -3.73
N ASP A 220 -28.72 -26.92 -4.59
CA ASP A 220 -28.07 -25.66 -4.95
C ASP A 220 -27.75 -24.85 -3.67
N GLY A 221 -26.49 -24.94 -3.21
CA GLY A 221 -25.98 -24.12 -2.11
C GLY A 221 -25.54 -22.76 -2.64
N PRO A 222 -25.68 -21.67 -1.87
CA PRO A 222 -25.31 -20.34 -2.33
C PRO A 222 -23.83 -20.33 -2.74
N ASP A 223 -23.61 -19.94 -4.00
CA ASP A 223 -22.32 -19.85 -4.66
C ASP A 223 -21.42 -18.85 -3.94
N ASP A 224 -20.57 -19.35 -3.04
CA ASP A 224 -19.58 -18.59 -2.26
C ASP A 224 -18.50 -17.94 -3.18
N GLU A 225 -18.54 -18.18 -4.50
CA GLU A 225 -17.62 -17.62 -5.51
C GLU A 225 -18.03 -16.23 -6.02
N LEU A 226 -19.21 -15.71 -5.65
CA LEU A 226 -19.70 -14.42 -6.16
C LEU A 226 -18.94 -13.18 -5.64
N TYR A 227 -18.02 -13.36 -4.68
CA TYR A 227 -17.15 -12.29 -4.19
C TYR A 227 -15.67 -12.60 -4.44
N GLY A 228 -15.32 -12.75 -5.72
CA GLY A 228 -13.96 -12.93 -6.23
C GLY A 228 -13.01 -11.79 -5.86
N TRP A 229 -12.27 -11.98 -4.77
CA TRP A 229 -10.97 -11.36 -4.56
C TRP A 229 -9.92 -12.45 -4.76
N ILE A 230 -8.98 -12.20 -5.67
CA ILE A 230 -7.84 -13.09 -5.88
C ILE A 230 -6.95 -13.00 -4.64
N GLU A 231 -6.61 -14.15 -4.08
CA GLU A 231 -5.53 -14.37 -3.10
C GLU A 231 -4.16 -14.11 -3.77
N ASP A 232 -3.94 -12.92 -4.33
CA ASP A 232 -2.69 -12.61 -5.04
C ASP A 232 -1.55 -12.17 -4.09
N ASP A 233 -1.79 -12.21 -2.77
CA ASP A 233 -0.74 -11.92 -1.77
C ASP A 233 0.21 -13.12 -1.57
N GLU A 234 -0.04 -14.29 -2.18
CA GLU A 234 0.88 -15.45 -2.13
C GLU A 234 1.77 -15.61 -3.39
N VAL A 235 1.43 -15.02 -4.53
CA VAL A 235 2.16 -15.27 -5.80
C VAL A 235 3.32 -14.32 -6.10
N ALA A 236 3.66 -13.39 -5.20
CA ALA A 236 4.80 -12.49 -5.40
C ALA A 236 6.17 -13.09 -4.99
N ALA A 237 6.25 -14.35 -4.55
CA ALA A 237 7.49 -14.99 -4.12
C ALA A 237 8.02 -16.10 -5.05
N GLU A 238 7.26 -16.53 -6.07
CA GLU A 238 7.60 -17.68 -6.93
C GLU A 238 7.77 -17.20 -8.38
N GLY A 239 8.81 -16.40 -8.64
CA GLY A 239 9.02 -15.82 -9.97
C GLY A 239 10.43 -15.34 -10.28
N LEU A 240 11.44 -15.76 -9.51
CA LEU A 240 12.85 -15.46 -9.80
C LEU A 240 13.73 -16.71 -9.66
N LEU A 241 13.41 -17.76 -10.43
CA LEU A 241 14.39 -18.77 -10.78
C LEU A 241 15.01 -18.35 -12.12
N VAL A 242 16.14 -17.63 -12.04
CA VAL A 242 17.05 -17.53 -13.18
C VAL A 242 17.68 -18.91 -13.32
N ASP A 243 17.36 -19.59 -14.42
CA ASP A 243 17.96 -20.86 -14.81
C ASP A 243 19.43 -20.61 -15.22
N GLU A 244 20.34 -20.62 -14.24
CA GLU A 244 21.78 -20.59 -14.50
C GLU A 244 22.24 -21.97 -15.01
N MET A 245 22.31 -22.12 -16.34
CA MET A 245 23.06 -23.22 -16.94
C MET A 245 24.56 -23.07 -16.61
N PRO A 246 25.25 -24.12 -16.14
CA PRO A 246 26.67 -24.04 -15.81
C PRO A 246 27.53 -24.12 -17.08
N ILE A 247 28.20 -23.01 -17.41
CA ILE A 247 29.38 -23.02 -18.29
C ILE A 247 30.55 -23.52 -17.45
N ARG A 248 31.01 -24.75 -17.75
CA ARG A 248 32.25 -25.31 -17.21
C ARG A 248 33.44 -24.71 -17.94
N GLU A 249 34.28 -23.97 -17.22
CA GLU A 249 35.70 -23.80 -17.61
C GLU A 249 36.51 -23.30 -16.40
N ASN A 250 37.37 -24.17 -15.87
CA ASN A 250 38.63 -23.78 -15.24
C ASN A 250 39.49 -25.02 -14.99
N ASP A 251 40.44 -25.26 -15.90
CA ASP A 251 41.70 -25.91 -15.54
C ASP A 251 42.77 -24.82 -15.46
N ALA A 252 43.40 -24.73 -14.30
CA ALA A 252 44.40 -23.74 -13.93
C ALA A 252 45.73 -23.94 -14.67
N PRO A 253 46.51 -22.87 -14.93
CA PRO A 253 47.90 -23.01 -15.37
C PRO A 253 48.89 -22.90 -14.19
N PRO A 254 50.01 -23.65 -14.20
CA PRO A 254 51.11 -23.48 -13.26
C PRO A 254 52.14 -22.46 -13.74
N SER A 255 52.86 -21.87 -12.79
CA SER A 255 53.93 -20.88 -12.96
C SER A 255 55.25 -21.45 -13.53
N LEU A 256 56.01 -20.64 -14.30
CA LEU A 256 57.44 -20.31 -14.08
C LEU A 256 58.10 -19.66 -15.34
N GLY A 257 58.66 -18.46 -15.17
CA GLY A 257 59.96 -18.01 -15.75
C GLY A 257 60.02 -17.46 -17.21
N PRO A 258 60.86 -16.43 -17.52
CA PRO A 258 60.84 -15.62 -18.76
C PRO A 258 62.08 -15.90 -19.67
N PRO A 259 62.51 -15.03 -20.63
CA PRO A 259 61.87 -14.11 -21.62
C PRO A 259 62.34 -14.37 -23.09
N ALA A 260 61.86 -13.60 -24.08
CA ALA A 260 62.55 -13.06 -25.30
C ALA A 260 61.60 -12.96 -26.52
N VAL A 261 61.32 -11.76 -27.06
CA VAL A 261 61.96 -11.04 -28.20
C VAL A 261 61.72 -11.66 -29.59
N ALA A 262 61.45 -10.75 -30.55
CA ALA A 262 61.50 -10.86 -32.02
C ALA A 262 60.11 -10.98 -32.69
N GLU A 263 59.66 -9.92 -33.38
CA GLU A 263 59.83 -9.68 -34.84
C GLU A 263 58.94 -10.63 -35.67
N SER A 264 58.34 -10.29 -36.80
CA SER A 264 58.44 -9.17 -37.72
C SER A 264 57.34 -9.37 -38.77
N GLN A 265 56.93 -8.27 -39.44
CA GLN A 265 56.56 -8.24 -40.86
C GLN A 265 55.25 -8.96 -41.29
N ASN A 266 54.49 -8.53 -42.30
CA ASN A 266 54.48 -7.38 -43.20
C ASN A 266 53.19 -7.50 -44.02
N LYS A 267 52.67 -6.35 -44.51
CA LYS A 267 52.02 -6.15 -45.84
C LYS A 267 50.76 -6.98 -46.17
N LYS A 268 49.80 -6.53 -46.99
CA LYS A 268 49.35 -5.26 -47.60
C LYS A 268 48.20 -5.72 -48.53
N VAL A 269 47.11 -4.93 -48.62
CA VAL A 269 46.34 -4.65 -49.86
C VAL A 269 45.49 -5.84 -50.38
N ALA A 270 44.23 -5.73 -50.83
CA ALA A 270 43.64 -4.73 -51.70
C ALA A 270 42.10 -4.59 -51.59
N ARG A 271 41.66 -3.54 -52.27
CA ARG A 271 40.35 -2.90 -52.46
C ARG A 271 39.46 -3.56 -53.54
N SER A 272 38.19 -3.10 -53.58
CA SER A 272 37.26 -2.97 -54.74
C SER A 272 36.23 -4.11 -54.89
N THR A 273 34.92 -3.93 -54.66
CA THR A 273 33.83 -3.15 -55.32
C THR A 273 33.13 -3.91 -56.46
N THR A 274 31.79 -3.74 -56.52
CA THR A 274 30.78 -4.08 -57.57
C THR A 274 30.44 -5.57 -57.73
N VAL A 275 29.20 -6.03 -57.87
CA VAL A 275 27.85 -5.44 -58.11
C VAL A 275 26.86 -6.12 -57.15
#